data_AF-W2KTD6-F1
#
_entry.id   AF-W2KTD6-F1
#
_cell.length_a   1.000
_cell.length_b   1.000
_cell.length_c   1.000
_cell.angle_alpha   90.00
_cell.angle_beta   90.00
_cell.angle_gamma   90.00
#
_symmetry.space_group_name_H-M   'P 1'
#
loop_
_entity.id
_entity.type
_entity.pdbx_description
1 polymer ?
#
loop_
_entity_poly.entity_id
_entity_poly.type
_entity_poly.pdbx_seq_one_letter_code
_entity_poly.pdbx_strand_id
1 'polypeptide(L)' 'MRGSTCFEWDDSTSRMTRVVSQSDMLSPMLQLLNSVEDVSLVFEQALISPDFQWKRTLYYNAFPLRC' A
#
# COMPACT_ATOMS: atom_id res chain seq x y z
N MET A 1 -1.27 5.97 11.92
CA MET A 1 -1.29 4.81 11.00
C MET A 1 -0.27 3.81 11.51
N ARG A 2 -0.69 2.57 11.79
CA ARG A 2 0.22 1.50 12.23
C ARG A 2 0.41 0.55 11.05
N GLY A 3 1.66 0.28 10.72
CA GLY A 3 2.01 -0.61 9.62
C GLY A 3 3.32 -1.33 9.88
N SER A 4 3.61 -2.32 9.04
CA SER A 4 4.83 -3.11 9.08
C SER A 4 5.26 -3.45 7.66
N THR A 5 6.57 -3.53 7.47
CA THR A 5 7.17 -4.04 6.23
C THR A 5 8.07 -5.22 6.57
N CYS A 6 7.82 -6.34 5.88
CA CYS A 6 8.63 -7.55 5.94
C CYS A 6 9.49 -7.65 4.68
N PHE A 7 10.76 -7.98 4.88
CA PHE A 7 11.77 -8.16 3.84
C PHE A 7 12.16 -9.63 3.88
N GLU A 8 11.78 -10.41 2.86
CA GLU A 8 12.21 -11.80 2.75
C GLU A 8 13.55 -11.84 2.00
N TRP A 9 14.52 -12.48 2.65
CA TRP A 9 15.88 -12.65 2.16
C TRP A 9 16.12 -14.11 1.83
N ASP A 10 16.72 -14.36 0.68
CA ASP A 10 17.17 -15.68 0.26
C ASP A 10 18.69 -15.77 0.39
N ASP A 11 19.14 -16.51 1.40
CA ASP A 11 20.56 -16.74 1.67
C ASP A 11 21.26 -17.47 0.52
N SER A 12 20.54 -18.32 -0.23
CA SER A 12 21.14 -19.11 -1.31
C SER A 12 21.56 -18.25 -2.50
N THR A 13 20.79 -17.19 -2.78
CA THR A 13 21.11 -16.24 -3.84
C THR A 13 21.69 -14.92 -3.33
N SER A 14 21.79 -14.74 -2.01
CA SER A 14 22.20 -13.50 -1.35
C SER A 14 21.42 -12.30 -1.86
N ARG A 15 20.11 -12.47 -2.04
CA ARG A 15 19.21 -11.46 -2.57
C ARG A 15 17.93 -11.42 -1.79
N MET A 16 17.33 -10.24 -1.76
CA MET A 16 15.93 -10.09 -1.39
C MET A 16 15.05 -10.75 -2.47
N THR A 17 14.08 -11.52 -2.02
CA THR A 17 13.11 -12.20 -2.89
C THR A 17 11.72 -11.61 -2.83
N ARG A 18 11.37 -10.94 -1.71
CA ARG A 18 10.04 -10.37 -1.53
C ARG A 18 10.05 -9.22 -0.53
N VAL A 19 9.22 -8.22 -0.80
CA VAL A 19 8.81 -7.23 0.18
C VAL A 19 7.31 -7.28 0.36
N VAL A 20 6.87 -7.33 1.61
CA VAL A 20 5.45 -7.25 1.96
C VAL A 20 5.26 -6.07 2.90
N SER A 21 4.45 -5.11 2.49
CA SER A 21 4.03 -4.02 3.37
C SER A 21 2.53 -4.09 3.66
N GLN A 22 2.16 -3.82 4.90
CA GLN A 22 0.78 -3.78 5.37
C GLN A 22 0.59 -2.59 6.30
N SER A 23 -0.56 -1.91 6.20
CA SER A 23 -0.95 -0.84 7.11
C SER A 23 -2.47 -0.69 7.10
N ASP A 24 -3.05 -0.39 8.27
CA ASP A 24 -4.44 0.03 8.36
C ASP A 24 -4.51 1.54 8.09
N MET A 25 -4.88 1.90 6.86
CA MET A 25 -5.07 3.29 6.45
C MET A 25 -6.52 3.74 6.67
N LEU A 26 -7.45 2.81 6.81
CA LEU A 26 -8.87 3.09 6.90
C LEU A 26 -9.25 3.67 8.27
N SER A 27 -8.88 2.99 9.36
CA SER A 27 -9.21 3.43 10.73
C SER A 27 -8.76 4.85 11.06
N PRO A 28 -7.51 5.27 10.78
CA PRO A 28 -7.09 6.64 11.08
C PRO A 28 -7.79 7.68 10.21
N MET A 29 -8.12 7.35 8.95
CA MET A 29 -8.85 8.26 8.05
C MET A 29 -10.31 8.42 8.47
N LEU A 30 -10.95 7.34 8.93
CA LEU A 30 -12.29 7.39 9.52
C LEU A 30 -12.32 8.20 10.82
N GLN A 31 -11.31 8.06 11.68
CA GLN A 31 -11.21 8.87 12.90
C GLN A 31 -11.02 10.37 12.60
N LEU A 32 -10.29 10.69 11.53
CA LEU A 32 -10.00 12.06 11.13
C LEU A 32 -11.21 12.75 10.48
N LEU A 33 -11.86 12.07 9.53
CA LEU A 33 -12.92 12.65 8.70
C LEU A 33 -14.32 12.39 9.26
N ASN A 34 -14.47 11.37 10.10
CA ASN A 34 -15.75 10.96 10.71
C ASN A 34 -16.88 10.74 9.67
N SER A 35 -16.51 10.33 8.45
CA SER A 35 -17.37 10.20 7.29
C SER A 35 -16.78 9.16 6.34
N VAL A 36 -17.57 8.15 5.96
CA VAL A 36 -17.11 7.08 5.06
C VAL A 36 -17.02 7.60 3.62
N GLU A 37 -17.94 8.47 3.24
CA GLU A 37 -18.00 9.14 1.96
C GLU A 37 -16.73 9.98 1.72
N ASP A 38 -16.33 10.77 2.72
CA ASP A 38 -15.13 11.61 2.61
C ASP A 38 -13.86 10.77 2.57
N VAL A 39 -13.80 9.66 3.31
CA VAL A 39 -12.70 8.71 3.21
C VAL A 39 -12.64 8.10 1.80
N SER A 40 -13.79 7.75 1.21
CA SER A 40 -13.85 7.24 -0.17
C SER A 40 -13.31 8.26 -1.17
N LEU A 41 -13.63 9.54 -1.00
CA LEU A 41 -13.12 10.63 -1.85
C LEU A 41 -11.59 10.78 -1.73
N VAL A 42 -11.03 10.70 -0.51
CA VAL A 42 -9.56 10.74 -0.34
C VAL A 42 -8.88 9.62 -1.12
N PHE A 43 -9.45 8.42 -1.09
CA PHE A 43 -8.88 7.28 -1.79
C PHE A 43 -9.27 7.18 -3.26
N GLU A 44 -10.14 8.03 -3.81
CA GLU A 44 -10.60 7.93 -5.20
C GLU A 44 -9.43 8.00 -6.18
N GLN A 45 -8.58 9.02 -6.06
CA GLN A 45 -7.42 9.25 -6.91
C GLN A 45 -6.08 8.89 -6.25
N ALA A 46 -6.12 8.34 -5.03
CA ALA A 46 -4.91 7.89 -4.35
C ALA A 46 -4.26 6.70 -5.08
N LEU A 47 -2.93 6.69 -5.13
CA LEU A 47 -2.14 5.58 -5.69
C LEU A 47 -2.19 4.33 -4.81
N ILE A 48 -2.65 4.46 -3.58
CA ILE A 48 -2.74 3.40 -2.59
C ILE A 48 -4.18 3.22 -2.15
N SER A 49 -4.59 1.97 -1.91
CA SER A 49 -5.89 1.64 -1.37
C SER A 49 -5.93 1.83 0.16
N PRO A 50 -7.13 1.86 0.77
CA PRO A 50 -7.28 1.84 2.23
C PRO A 50 -6.57 0.64 2.91
N ASP A 51 -6.42 -0.48 2.20
CA ASP A 51 -5.72 -1.69 2.66
C ASP A 51 -4.21 -1.67 2.38
N PHE A 52 -3.66 -0.48 2.11
CA PHE A 52 -2.24 -0.26 1.82
C PHE A 52 -1.70 -1.00 0.59
N GLN A 53 -2.56 -1.26 -0.40
CA GLN A 53 -2.16 -1.88 -1.67
C GLN A 53 -2.02 -0.82 -2.76
N TRP A 54 -0.97 -0.91 -3.57
CA TRP A 54 -0.84 -0.06 -4.75
C TRP A 54 -2.00 -0.32 -5.70
N LYS A 55 -2.74 0.73 -6.07
CA LYS A 55 -3.67 0.65 -7.18
C LYS A 55 -2.85 0.38 -8.43
N ARG A 56 -3.09 -0.77 -9.07
CA ARG A 56 -2.53 -1.08 -10.39
C ARG A 56 -3.23 -0.20 -11.42
N THR A 57 -2.87 1.08 -11.46
CA THR A 57 -3.37 1.98 -12.50
C THR A 57 -2.68 1.56 -13.79
N LEU A 58 -3.45 1.00 -14.73
CA LEU A 58 -2.97 0.60 -16.06
C LEU A 58 -2.57 1.85 -16.85
N TYR A 59 -1.36 2.37 -16.63
CA TYR A 59 -0.73 3.31 -17.53
C TYR A 59 0.62 2.76 -17.96
N TYR A 60 0.81 2.72 -19.28
CA TYR A 60 2.05 2.42 -19.99
C TYR A 60 3.24 3.09 -19.27
N ASN A 61 4.28 2.29 -18.98
CA ASN A 61 5.50 2.62 -18.23
C ASN A 61 5.46 2.41 -16.71
N ALA A 62 4.69 1.45 -16.21
CA ALA A 62 4.98 0.90 -14.89
C ALA A 62 6.33 0.17 -14.94
N PHE A 63 7.40 0.85 -14.54
CA PHE A 63 8.51 0.16 -13.90
C PHE A 63 7.89 -0.79 -12.89
N PRO A 64 8.13 -2.11 -12.98
CA PRO A 64 7.65 -2.98 -11.93
C PRO A 64 8.33 -2.47 -10.67
N LEU A 65 7.56 -1.93 -9.73
CA LEU A 65 8.00 -1.83 -8.35
C LEU A 65 8.18 -3.28 -7.88
N ARG A 66 9.29 -3.87 -8.29
CA ARG A 66 9.92 -5.01 -7.65
C ARG A 66 10.41 -4.44 -6.32
N CYS A 67 9.53 -4.50 -5.33
CA CYS A 67 9.98 -4.57 -3.97
C CYS A 67 10.25 -6.06 -3.71
#